data_AF-A0A9N9R3W7-F1
#
_entry.id   AF-A0A9N9R3W7-F1
#
_cell.length_a   1.000
_cell.length_b   1.000
_cell.length_c   1.000
_cell.angle_alpha   90.00
_cell.angle_beta   90.00
_cell.angle_gamma   90.00
#
_symmetry.space_group_name_H-M   'P 1'
#
loop_
_entity.id
_entity.type
_entity.pdbx_description
1 polymer ?
#
loop_
_entity_poly.entity_id
_entity_poly.type
_entity_poly.pdbx_seq_one_letter_code
_entity_poly.pdbx_strand_id
1 'polypeptide(L)'
;MSGKKCKHCGSSEIEVDPARGDAVCTNCGTVLEDNIIVAEVEFQETAHGGASAIGQFVSADSKGGATGFGRAFNAGIGQESREITLRKARDGITTLCQQLRLNQQCIDIACNFFKMALTRHLTIGRPASHTQAACVYITCRTEGTSRILYLCSICAYLFFLF
;
A
#
# COMPACT_ATOMS: atom_id res chain seq x y z
N MET A 1 4.46 -5.34 21.09
CA MET A 1 5.60 -4.40 21.16
C MET A 1 6.62 -5.00 22.12
N SER A 2 7.74 -5.55 21.62
CA SER A 2 8.77 -6.10 22.49
C SER A 2 9.59 -4.92 23.03
N GLY A 3 9.34 -4.51 24.28
CA GLY A 3 10.10 -3.44 24.93
C GLY A 3 11.59 -3.80 24.93
N LYS A 4 12.43 -2.89 24.44
CA LYS A 4 13.89 -3.04 24.48
C LYS A 4 14.28 -3.16 25.96
N LYS A 5 15.11 -4.14 26.30
CA LYS A 5 15.69 -4.32 27.65
C LYS A 5 17.16 -4.01 27.58
N CYS A 6 17.71 -3.42 28.64
CA CYS A 6 19.13 -3.12 28.69
C CYS A 6 19.95 -4.42 28.66
N LYS A 7 20.94 -4.50 27.77
CA LYS A 7 21.83 -5.68 27.62
C LYS A 7 22.80 -5.83 28.79
N HIS A 8 23.03 -4.77 29.56
CA HIS A 8 24.02 -4.74 30.64
C HIS A 8 23.42 -5.06 32.01
N CYS A 9 22.24 -4.51 32.33
CA CYS A 9 21.60 -4.70 33.63
C CYS A 9 20.21 -5.35 33.58
N GLY A 10 19.67 -5.64 32.39
CA GLY A 10 18.35 -6.26 32.22
C GLY A 10 17.16 -5.35 32.50
N SER A 11 17.38 -4.09 32.92
CA SER A 11 16.33 -3.12 33.23
C SER A 11 15.52 -2.74 31.99
N SER A 12 14.23 -2.53 32.18
CA SER A 12 13.31 -2.00 31.16
C SER A 12 13.10 -0.49 31.25
N GLU A 13 13.81 0.17 32.16
CA GLU A 13 13.77 1.61 32.35
C GLU A 13 14.81 2.25 31.41
N ILE A 14 14.31 2.75 30.28
CA ILE A 14 15.10 3.37 29.22
C ILE A 14 14.48 4.73 28.95
N GLU A 15 15.28 5.77 29.13
CA GLU A 15 14.94 7.13 28.74
C GLU A 15 15.43 7.38 27.31
N VAL A 16 14.56 7.99 26.50
CA VAL A 16 14.84 8.29 25.11
C VAL A 16 14.86 9.80 24.98
N ASP A 17 16.03 10.37 24.66
CA ASP A 17 16.15 11.80 24.37
C ASP A 17 16.03 12.01 22.85
N PRO A 18 14.89 12.54 22.36
CA PRO A 18 14.68 12.75 20.93
C PRO A 18 15.53 13.91 20.36
N ALA A 19 16.03 14.83 21.20
CA ALA A 19 16.83 15.96 20.75
C ALA A 19 18.29 15.55 20.45
N ARG A 20 18.79 14.52 21.15
CA ARG A 20 20.11 13.92 20.88
C ARG A 20 20.04 12.65 20.04
N GLY A 21 18.89 11.97 20.02
CA GLY A 21 18.70 10.74 19.26
C GLY A 21 19.27 9.51 19.97
N ASP A 22 19.47 9.58 21.29
CA ASP A 22 20.08 8.53 22.10
C ASP A 22 19.04 7.87 23.02
N ALA A 23 19.14 6.55 23.16
CA ALA A 23 18.39 5.79 24.17
C ALA A 23 19.33 5.37 25.30
N VAL A 24 19.11 5.88 26.51
CA VAL A 24 19.98 5.64 27.68
C VAL A 24 19.22 4.87 28.76
N CYS A 25 19.85 3.84 29.32
CA CYS A 25 19.29 3.15 30.48
C CYS A 25 19.55 3.96 31.75
N THR A 26 18.49 4.35 32.46
CA THR A 26 18.58 5.18 33.69
C THR A 26 19.19 4.41 34.87
N ASN A 27 19.14 3.08 34.86
CA ASN A 27 19.65 2.25 35.96
C ASN A 27 21.18 2.00 35.88
N CYS A 28 21.77 1.95 34.68
CA CYS A 28 23.20 1.64 34.52
C CYS A 28 23.98 2.62 33.64
N GLY A 29 23.34 3.65 33.11
CA GLY A 29 23.95 4.66 32.25
C GLY A 29 24.42 4.16 30.88
N THR A 30 24.05 2.94 30.50
CA THR A 30 24.47 2.36 29.21
C THR A 30 23.60 2.92 28.08
N VAL A 31 24.26 3.44 27.03
CA VAL A 31 23.63 3.85 25.77
C VAL A 31 23.29 2.61 24.96
N LEU A 32 22.02 2.43 24.63
CA LEU A 32 21.49 1.25 23.94
C LEU A 32 21.42 1.44 22.42
N GLU A 33 21.18 2.66 21.97
CA GLU A 33 21.05 3.01 20.55
C GLU A 33 21.50 4.46 20.36
N ASP A 34 22.25 4.68 19.28
CA ASP A 34 22.83 5.95 18.85
C ASP A 34 22.22 6.21 17.46
N ASN A 35 21.50 7.33 17.31
CA ASN A 35 20.69 7.69 16.13
C ASN A 35 19.36 6.93 15.98
N ILE A 36 18.42 7.22 16.86
CA ILE A 36 17.00 6.84 16.65
C ILE A 36 16.50 7.55 15.38
N ILE A 37 16.11 6.75 14.37
CA ILE A 37 15.51 7.28 13.14
C ILE A 37 14.12 7.81 13.47
N VAL A 38 13.99 9.13 13.56
CA VAL A 38 12.70 9.81 13.76
C VAL A 38 12.03 9.98 12.40
N ALA A 39 10.81 9.47 12.26
CA ALA A 39 9.98 9.69 11.07
C ALA A 39 9.27 11.05 11.15
N GLU A 40 10.02 12.13 11.34
CA GLU A 40 9.48 13.49 11.30
C GLU A 40 9.73 14.13 9.93
N VAL A 41 8.79 14.98 9.51
CA VAL A 41 8.86 15.70 8.23
C VAL A 41 9.34 17.11 8.54
N GLU A 42 10.60 17.41 8.24
CA GLU A 42 11.17 18.75 8.40
C GLU A 42 10.96 19.57 7.11
N PHE A 43 10.67 20.87 7.24
CA PHE A 43 10.52 21.78 6.10
C PHE A 43 11.62 22.83 6.15
N GLN A 44 12.49 22.86 5.13
CA GLN A 44 13.49 23.90 4.96
C GLN A 44 12.93 25.05 4.13
N GLU A 45 13.00 26.27 4.66
CA GLU A 45 12.73 27.48 3.88
C GLU A 45 13.97 27.82 3.02
N THR A 46 13.83 27.74 1.70
CA THR A 46 14.84 28.21 0.76
C THR A 46 14.91 29.74 0.79
N ALA A 47 16.09 30.30 0.54
CA ALA A 47 16.37 31.74 0.60
C ALA A 47 15.47 32.64 -0.29
N HIS A 48 14.58 32.06 -1.10
CA HIS A 48 13.62 32.74 -1.96
C HIS A 48 12.16 32.57 -1.47
N GLY A 49 11.95 32.19 -0.20
CA GLY A 49 10.61 32.05 0.41
C GLY A 49 9.83 30.79 -0.01
N GLY A 50 10.52 29.77 -0.54
CA GLY A 50 9.92 28.47 -0.85
C GLY A 50 10.17 27.46 0.27
N ALA A 51 9.13 26.82 0.79
CA ALA A 51 9.28 25.70 1.72
C ALA A 51 9.51 24.39 0.95
N SER A 52 10.62 23.70 1.22
CA SER A 52 10.92 22.36 0.69
C SER A 52 10.99 21.37 1.84
N ALA A 53 10.20 20.31 1.79
CA ALA A 53 10.32 19.22 2.75
C ALA A 53 11.68 18.51 2.58
N ILE A 54 12.40 18.32 3.68
CA ILE A 54 13.64 17.55 3.73
C ILE A 54 13.25 16.08 3.90
N GLY A 55 13.47 15.28 2.86
CA GLY A 55 13.23 13.84 2.90
C GLY A 55 12.57 13.31 1.61
N GLN A 56 12.73 12.01 1.37
CA GLN A 56 12.06 11.34 0.25
C GLN A 56 10.79 10.65 0.76
N PHE A 57 9.62 11.00 0.21
CA PHE A 57 8.39 10.27 0.51
C PHE A 57 8.48 8.85 -0.03
N VAL A 58 8.43 7.86 0.85
CA VAL A 58 8.40 6.43 0.50
C VAL A 58 7.02 5.90 0.85
N SER A 59 6.17 5.67 -0.16
CA SER A 59 4.88 5.02 0.06
C SER A 59 5.09 3.61 0.64
N ALA A 60 4.21 3.18 1.55
CA ALA A 60 4.25 1.83 2.12
C ALA A 60 4.17 0.69 1.07
N ASP A 61 3.64 0.99 -0.12
CA ASP A 61 3.57 0.05 -1.25
C ASP A 61 4.80 0.14 -2.19
N SER A 62 5.61 1.20 -2.08
CA SER A 62 6.77 1.45 -2.94
C SER A 62 8.01 0.75 -2.38
N LYS A 63 8.42 -0.36 -2.98
CA LYS A 63 9.68 -1.08 -2.64
C LYS A 63 10.96 -0.36 -3.09
N GLY A 64 11.06 0.95 -2.88
CA GLY A 64 12.24 1.75 -3.23
C GLY A 64 12.40 1.92 -4.74
N GLY A 65 11.75 2.95 -5.29
CA GLY A 65 12.01 3.49 -6.62
C GLY A 65 12.13 5.00 -6.51
N ALA A 66 13.17 5.58 -7.12
CA ALA A 66 13.41 7.02 -7.07
C ALA A 66 12.25 7.79 -7.74
N THR A 67 11.52 8.60 -6.98
CA THR A 67 10.41 9.44 -7.47
C THR A 67 10.87 10.83 -7.92
N GLY A 68 12.18 11.05 -8.09
CA GLY A 68 12.76 12.33 -8.45
C GLY A 68 12.92 12.56 -9.96
N PHE A 69 12.52 13.75 -10.41
CA PHE A 69 12.73 14.25 -11.77
C PHE A 69 14.24 14.28 -12.08
N GLY A 70 14.71 13.34 -12.92
CA GLY A 70 16.11 13.30 -13.39
C GLY A 70 16.88 11.99 -13.19
N ARG A 71 16.30 10.93 -12.61
CA ARG A 71 16.97 9.60 -12.49
C ARG A 71 16.36 8.51 -13.37
N ALA A 72 16.01 8.89 -14.60
CA ALA A 72 15.40 8.01 -15.61
C ALA A 72 16.29 6.87 -16.14
N PHE A 73 17.58 6.83 -15.78
CA PHE A 73 18.51 5.85 -16.38
C PHE A 73 18.81 4.60 -15.54
N ASN A 74 18.29 4.47 -14.31
CA ASN A 74 18.53 3.25 -13.52
C ASN A 74 17.42 2.83 -12.53
N ALA A 75 16.21 3.39 -12.64
CA ALA A 75 15.06 2.99 -11.81
C ALA A 75 14.03 2.18 -12.61
N GLY A 76 14.13 0.86 -12.53
CA GLY A 76 12.97 -0.03 -12.41
C GLY A 76 11.92 -0.05 -13.53
N ILE A 77 12.26 -0.66 -14.67
CA ILE A 77 11.41 -1.04 -15.82
C ILE A 77 10.16 -1.91 -15.46
N GLY A 78 9.85 -2.18 -14.18
CA GLY A 78 8.82 -3.15 -13.80
C GLY A 78 7.79 -2.75 -12.74
N GLN A 79 8.02 -1.70 -11.93
CA GLN A 79 7.12 -1.36 -10.81
C GLN A 79 6.05 -0.34 -11.21
N GLU A 80 6.42 0.68 -11.98
CA GLU A 80 5.47 1.69 -12.48
C GLU A 80 4.33 1.05 -13.29
N SER A 81 4.64 0.05 -14.11
CA SER A 81 3.63 -0.66 -14.92
C SER A 81 2.60 -1.40 -14.07
N ARG A 82 2.97 -1.91 -12.88
CA ARG A 82 2.05 -2.60 -11.96
C ARG A 82 1.08 -1.62 -11.32
N GLU A 83 1.58 -0.45 -10.90
CA GLU A 83 0.75 0.61 -10.34
C GLU A 83 -0.23 1.16 -11.38
N ILE A 84 0.22 1.40 -12.61
CA ILE A 84 -0.65 1.83 -13.73
C ILE A 84 -1.75 0.79 -13.99
N THR A 85 -1.40 -0.49 -13.99
CA THR A 85 -2.36 -1.59 -14.17
C THR A 85 -3.37 -1.63 -13.04
N LEU A 86 -2.93 -1.39 -11.80
CA LEU A 86 -3.80 -1.30 -10.63
C LEU A 86 -4.77 -0.13 -10.70
N ARG A 87 -4.29 1.06 -11.10
CA ARG A 87 -5.15 2.24 -11.27
C ARG A 87 -6.22 1.99 -12.32
N LYS A 88 -5.85 1.50 -13.51
CA LYS A 88 -6.80 1.13 -14.58
C LYS A 88 -7.81 0.08 -14.12
N ALA A 89 -7.36 -0.89 -13.33
CA ALA A 89 -8.26 -1.93 -12.81
C ALA A 89 -9.25 -1.38 -11.79
N ARG A 90 -8.82 -0.47 -10.91
CA ARG A 90 -9.69 0.21 -9.96
C ARG A 90 -10.79 1.00 -10.66
N ASP A 91 -10.47 1.70 -11.74
CA ASP A 91 -11.45 2.45 -12.53
C ASP A 91 -12.50 1.52 -13.17
N GLY A 92 -12.04 0.39 -13.73
CA GLY A 92 -12.92 -0.64 -14.30
C GLY A 92 -13.84 -1.29 -13.26
N ILE A 93 -13.29 -1.69 -12.10
CA ILE A 93 -14.05 -2.25 -10.98
C ILE A 93 -15.08 -1.23 -10.47
N THR A 94 -14.68 0.03 -10.31
CA THR A 94 -15.57 1.11 -9.83
C THR A 94 -16.75 1.30 -10.79
N THR A 95 -16.51 1.29 -12.10
CA THR A 95 -17.54 1.41 -13.12
C THR A 95 -18.55 0.25 -13.03
N LEU A 96 -18.06 -0.99 -12.90
CA LEU A 96 -18.92 -2.17 -12.71
C LEU A 96 -19.74 -2.08 -11.42
N CYS A 97 -19.11 -1.69 -10.31
CA CYS A 97 -19.77 -1.53 -9.02
C CYS A 97 -20.84 -0.42 -9.04
N GLN A 98 -20.61 0.68 -9.78
CA GLN A 98 -21.59 1.75 -9.94
C GLN A 98 -22.84 1.27 -10.68
N GLN A 99 -22.68 0.45 -11.73
CA GLN A 99 -23.79 -0.16 -12.46
C GLN A 99 -24.59 -1.12 -11.58
N LEU A 100 -23.88 -1.88 -10.74
CA LEU A 100 -24.46 -2.85 -9.80
C LEU A 100 -24.98 -2.20 -8.49
N ARG A 101 -24.85 -0.87 -8.33
CA ARG A 101 -25.21 -0.12 -7.12
C ARG A 101 -24.58 -0.69 -5.84
N LEU A 102 -23.31 -1.11 -5.93
CA LEU A 102 -22.56 -1.66 -4.79
C LEU A 102 -21.94 -0.56 -3.93
N ASN A 103 -21.74 -0.86 -2.65
CA ASN A 103 -21.16 0.07 -1.68
C ASN A 103 -19.64 0.27 -1.92
N GLN A 104 -19.09 1.40 -1.47
CA GLN A 104 -17.65 1.73 -1.52
C GLN A 104 -16.80 0.66 -0.84
N GLN A 105 -17.30 0.05 0.24
CA GLN A 105 -16.61 -1.04 0.93
C GLN A 105 -16.38 -2.25 0.01
N CYS A 106 -17.34 -2.58 -0.86
CA CYS A 106 -17.21 -3.68 -1.81
C CYS A 106 -16.16 -3.39 -2.89
N ILE A 107 -16.02 -2.12 -3.29
CA ILE A 107 -15.02 -1.67 -4.27
C ILE A 107 -13.61 -1.86 -3.71
N ASP A 108 -13.37 -1.47 -2.45
CA ASP A 108 -12.07 -1.62 -1.82
C ASP A 108 -11.66 -3.09 -1.66
N ILE A 109 -12.58 -3.93 -1.18
CA ILE A 109 -12.37 -5.37 -1.07
C ILE A 109 -12.05 -5.98 -2.44
N ALA A 110 -12.77 -5.58 -3.50
CA ALA A 110 -12.55 -6.11 -4.86
C ALA A 110 -11.19 -5.67 -5.43
N CYS A 111 -10.78 -4.43 -5.16
CA CYS A 111 -9.46 -3.92 -5.50
C CYS A 111 -8.36 -4.70 -4.76
N ASN A 112 -8.59 -5.07 -3.50
CA ASN A 112 -7.64 -5.87 -2.73
C ASN A 112 -7.47 -7.29 -3.30
N PHE A 113 -8.57 -7.94 -3.71
CA PHE A 113 -8.50 -9.22 -4.43
C PHE A 113 -7.71 -9.12 -5.73
N PHE A 114 -7.92 -8.05 -6.51
CA PHE A 114 -7.18 -7.81 -7.74
C PHE A 114 -5.68 -7.59 -7.48
N LYS A 115 -5.31 -6.86 -6.42
CA LYS A 115 -3.91 -6.71 -5.97
C LYS A 115 -3.28 -8.07 -5.66
N MET A 116 -3.98 -8.94 -4.92
CA MET A 116 -3.49 -10.29 -4.63
C MET A 116 -3.30 -11.13 -5.90
N ALA A 117 -4.22 -11.03 -6.86
CA ALA A 117 -4.14 -11.73 -8.14
C ALA A 117 -2.93 -11.27 -8.98
N LEU A 118 -2.65 -9.96 -9.00
CA LEU A 118 -1.48 -9.39 -9.67
C LEU A 118 -0.15 -9.83 -9.05
N THR A 119 -0.08 -9.95 -7.72
CA THR A 119 1.11 -10.44 -7.02
C THR A 119 1.42 -11.90 -7.35
N ARG A 120 0.38 -12.69 -7.67
CA ARG A 120 0.50 -14.09 -8.07
C ARG A 120 0.54 -14.31 -9.58
N HIS A 121 0.61 -13.24 -10.38
CA HIS A 121 0.64 -13.30 -11.84
C HIS A 121 -0.57 -14.02 -12.49
N LEU A 122 -1.73 -14.04 -11.80
CA LEU A 122 -2.95 -14.72 -12.30
C LEU A 122 -3.69 -13.93 -13.39
N THR A 123 -3.19 -12.73 -13.72
CA THR A 123 -3.78 -11.80 -14.69
C THR A 123 -3.09 -11.84 -16.05
N ILE A 124 -2.07 -12.68 -16.24
CA ILE A 124 -1.29 -12.76 -17.47
C ILE A 124 -2.09 -13.54 -18.53
N GLY A 125 -2.25 -12.97 -19.72
CA GLY A 125 -2.90 -13.61 -20.88
C GLY A 125 -4.43 -13.55 -20.89
N ARG A 126 -5.06 -12.91 -19.89
CA ARG A 126 -6.52 -12.71 -19.83
C ARG A 126 -6.85 -11.23 -19.99
N PRO A 127 -7.93 -10.88 -20.71
CA PRO A 127 -8.35 -9.50 -20.84
C PRO A 127 -8.68 -8.90 -19.45
N ALA A 128 -8.29 -7.65 -19.23
CA ALA A 128 -8.43 -6.97 -17.94
C ALA A 128 -9.88 -6.96 -17.44
N SER A 129 -10.85 -6.79 -18.35
CA SER A 129 -12.30 -6.81 -18.05
C SER A 129 -12.74 -8.11 -17.39
N HIS A 130 -12.17 -9.24 -17.81
CA HIS A 130 -12.52 -10.56 -17.28
C HIS A 130 -12.01 -10.73 -15.86
N THR A 131 -10.77 -10.35 -15.62
CA THR A 131 -10.15 -10.41 -14.29
C THR A 131 -10.83 -9.44 -13.31
N GLN A 132 -11.21 -8.24 -13.77
CA GLN A 132 -11.97 -7.28 -12.97
C GLN A 132 -13.35 -7.82 -12.59
N ALA A 133 -14.10 -8.38 -13.55
CA ALA A 133 -15.40 -8.98 -13.30
C ALA A 133 -15.33 -10.16 -12.32
N ALA A 134 -14.32 -11.02 -12.44
CA ALA A 134 -14.09 -12.13 -11.52
C ALA A 134 -13.81 -11.66 -10.08
N CYS A 135 -13.04 -10.58 -9.90
CA CYS A 135 -12.77 -10.02 -8.58
C CYS A 135 -14.05 -9.45 -7.93
N VAL A 136 -14.90 -8.77 -8.70
CA VAL A 136 -16.20 -8.25 -8.24
C VAL A 136 -17.15 -9.41 -7.91
N TYR A 137 -17.14 -10.49 -8.69
CA TYR A 137 -17.95 -11.67 -8.41
C TYR A 137 -17.60 -12.30 -7.06
N ILE A 138 -16.31 -12.47 -6.77
CA ILE A 138 -15.83 -13.06 -5.51
C ILE A 138 -16.28 -12.21 -4.32
N THR A 139 -16.18 -10.87 -4.40
CA THR A 139 -16.62 -10.00 -3.30
C THR A 139 -18.13 -9.99 -3.10
N CYS A 140 -18.90 -10.00 -4.18
CA CYS A 140 -20.36 -10.09 -4.08
C CYS A 140 -20.79 -11.42 -3.43
N ARG A 141 -20.04 -12.50 -3.68
CA ARG A 141 -20.28 -13.80 -3.06
C ARG A 141 -19.94 -13.81 -1.56
N THR A 142 -18.86 -13.13 -1.13
CA THR A 142 -18.47 -13.08 0.29
C THR A 142 -19.41 -12.22 1.14
N GLU A 143 -19.97 -11.15 0.57
CA GLU A 143 -20.88 -10.22 1.29
C GLU A 143 -22.31 -10.78 1.44
N GLY A 144 -22.65 -11.92 0.82
CA GLY A 144 -23.92 -12.61 1.05
C GLY A 144 -25.18 -11.84 0.61
N THR A 145 -25.04 -10.81 -0.25
CA THR A 145 -26.16 -9.99 -0.69
C THR A 145 -27.01 -10.74 -1.73
N SER A 146 -28.15 -11.27 -1.30
CA SER A 146 -29.04 -12.14 -2.09
C SER A 146 -29.63 -11.53 -3.37
N ARG A 147 -29.45 -10.22 -3.62
CA ARG A 147 -29.95 -9.51 -4.83
C ARG A 147 -29.06 -9.64 -6.07
N ILE A 148 -27.82 -10.14 -5.95
CA ILE A 148 -26.83 -10.08 -7.04
C ILE A 148 -26.75 -11.39 -7.86
N LEU A 149 -27.30 -12.50 -7.33
CA LEU A 149 -27.24 -13.83 -7.97
C LEU A 149 -27.92 -13.89 -9.35
N TYR A 150 -28.95 -13.10 -9.60
CA TYR A 150 -29.66 -13.09 -10.89
C TYR A 150 -28.93 -12.28 -11.99
N LEU A 151 -28.35 -11.12 -11.65
CA LEU A 151 -27.55 -10.31 -12.59
C LEU A 151 -26.17 -10.96 -12.86
N CYS A 152 -25.64 -11.69 -11.89
CA CYS A 152 -24.38 -12.41 -12.02
C CYS A 152 -24.45 -13.58 -13.02
N SER A 153 -25.61 -14.23 -13.16
CA SER A 153 -25.77 -15.33 -14.12
C SER A 153 -25.58 -14.83 -15.56
N ILE A 154 -26.11 -13.65 -15.90
CA ILE A 154 -25.94 -13.04 -17.23
C ILE A 154 -24.47 -12.70 -17.54
N CYS A 155 -23.70 -12.19 -16.57
CA CYS A 155 -22.27 -11.94 -16.78
C CYS A 155 -21.44 -13.23 -16.85
N ALA A 156 -21.79 -14.27 -16.08
CA ALA A 156 -21.11 -15.56 -16.12
C ALA A 156 -21.40 -16.34 -17.41
N TYR A 157 -22.63 -16.29 -17.91
CA TYR A 157 -23.01 -16.90 -19.19
C TYR A 157 -22.33 -16.19 -20.37
N LEU A 158 -22.20 -14.86 -20.34
CA LEU A 158 -21.50 -14.12 -21.40
C LEU A 158 -19.98 -14.39 -21.40
N PHE A 159 -19.41 -14.72 -20.23
CA PHE A 159 -18.00 -15.06 -20.05
C PHE A 159 -17.67 -16.51 -20.46
N PHE A 160 -18.63 -17.43 -20.35
CA PHE A 160 -18.43 -18.82 -20.77
C PHE A 160 -18.69 -19.04 -22.27
N LEU A 161 -19.30 -18.06 -22.96
CA LEU A 161 -19.66 -18.15 -24.39
C LEU A 161 -18.64 -17.47 -25.35
N PHE A 162 -17.51 -16.99 -24.84
CA PHE A 162 -16.40 -16.42 -25.62
C PHE A 162 -15.07 -16.99 -25.11
#